data_AF-A0A7C6WPU8-F1
#
_entry.id   AF-A0A7C6WPU8-F1
#
_cell.length_a   1.000
_cell.length_b   1.000
_cell.length_c   1.000
_cell.angle_alpha   90.00
_cell.angle_beta   90.00
_cell.angle_gamma   90.00
#
_symmetry.space_group_name_H-M   'P 1'
#
loop_
_entity.id
_entity.type
_entity.pdbx_description
1 polymer ?
#
loop_
_entity_poly.entity_id
_entity_poly.type
_entity_poly.pdbx_seq_one_letter_code
_entity_poly.pdbx_strand_id
1 'polypeptide(L)'
;MRVPHGQGSVVLLNAREYPAHPGVRPVYEQALEQLSDQALARQPVRVICGDDVQYTVFEQPDGSHHLYVLAVDWFRAPEALRNATLILGGHQHPFTLPFGVMLKIVAQGQLAAWADSEEADVLKLSDEGITVQGTGKATIRMIHDGRAIQKVVDFAQAPVQEIGW
;
A
#
# COMPACT_ATOMS: atom_id res chain seq x y z
N MET A 1 30.02 0.98 -7.59
CA MET A 1 30.70 -0.24 -7.05
C MET A 1 29.86 -0.77 -5.90
N ARG A 2 29.53 -2.07 -5.85
CA ARG A 2 28.82 -2.70 -4.72
C ARG A 2 29.82 -3.49 -3.89
N VAL A 3 29.95 -3.17 -2.61
CA VAL A 3 30.91 -3.81 -1.69
C VAL A 3 30.13 -4.51 -0.57
N PRO A 4 30.25 -5.84 -0.41
CA PRO A 4 29.61 -6.56 0.70
C PRO A 4 30.11 -6.06 2.06
N HIS A 5 29.21 -5.97 3.04
CA HIS A 5 29.55 -5.61 4.42
C HIS A 5 28.58 -6.26 5.41
N GLY A 6 29.04 -7.30 6.13
CA GLY A 6 28.18 -8.11 6.99
C GLY A 6 27.06 -8.79 6.21
N GLN A 7 25.82 -8.64 6.67
CA GLN A 7 24.62 -9.14 5.98
C GLN A 7 24.13 -8.22 4.85
N GLY A 8 24.78 -7.07 4.65
CA GLY A 8 24.38 -6.06 3.67
C GLY A 8 25.46 -5.76 2.65
N SER A 9 25.29 -4.64 1.95
CA SER A 9 26.26 -4.12 0.99
C SER A 9 26.20 -2.61 0.91
N VAL A 10 27.34 -1.98 0.65
CA VAL A 10 27.47 -0.55 0.36
C VAL A 10 27.50 -0.36 -1.15
N VAL A 11 26.65 0.52 -1.68
CA VAL A 11 26.72 0.96 -3.08
C VAL A 11 27.40 2.33 -3.12
N LEU A 12 28.61 2.36 -3.68
CA LEU A 12 29.36 3.59 -3.89
C LEU A 12 29.12 4.11 -5.31
N LEU A 13 28.58 5.33 -5.39
CA LEU A 13 28.50 6.12 -6.62
C LEU A 13 29.58 7.20 -6.52
N ASN A 14 30.65 7.05 -7.31
CA ASN A 14 31.80 7.95 -7.28
C ASN A 14 31.51 9.22 -8.10
N ALA A 15 30.58 10.04 -7.61
CA ALA A 15 30.20 11.33 -8.16
C ALA A 15 30.56 12.43 -7.17
N ARG A 16 30.97 13.59 -7.68
CA ARG A 16 31.20 14.81 -6.85
C ARG A 16 29.94 15.65 -6.77
N GLU A 17 29.05 15.46 -7.74
CA GLU A 17 27.81 16.17 -7.93
C GLU A 17 26.72 15.64 -6.99
N TYR A 18 25.78 16.52 -6.64
CA TYR A 18 24.59 16.15 -5.87
C TYR A 18 23.70 15.19 -6.68
N PRO A 19 22.96 14.24 -6.07
CA PRO A 19 22.18 13.22 -6.79
C PRO A 19 21.16 13.77 -7.80
N ALA A 20 20.64 14.98 -7.59
CA ALA A 20 19.71 15.62 -8.54
C ALA A 20 20.41 16.23 -9.78
N HIS A 21 21.75 16.26 -9.83
CA HIS A 21 22.48 16.84 -10.94
C HIS A 21 22.27 15.99 -12.22
N PRO A 22 21.90 16.59 -13.37
CA PRO A 22 21.49 15.85 -14.56
C PRO A 22 22.51 14.81 -15.07
N GLY A 23 23.80 15.08 -14.90
CA GLY A 23 24.87 14.17 -15.35
C GLY A 23 25.02 12.89 -14.53
N VAL A 24 24.49 12.85 -13.30
CA VAL A 24 24.62 11.67 -12.40
C VAL A 24 23.28 11.11 -11.95
N ARG A 25 22.21 11.90 -12.01
CA ARG A 25 20.85 11.51 -11.63
C ARG A 25 20.40 10.15 -12.18
N PRO A 26 20.57 9.84 -13.48
CA PRO A 26 20.15 8.53 -14.01
C PRO A 26 20.85 7.34 -13.33
N VAL A 27 22.11 7.51 -12.92
CA VAL A 27 22.89 6.46 -12.23
C VAL A 27 22.37 6.25 -10.80
N TYR A 28 21.97 7.34 -10.12
CA TYR A 28 21.35 7.25 -8.79
C TYR A 28 19.97 6.60 -8.87
N GLU A 29 19.11 7.05 -9.79
CA GLU A 29 17.76 6.51 -9.97
C GLU A 29 17.82 5.01 -10.29
N GLN A 30 18.67 4.61 -11.25
CA GLN A 30 18.84 3.19 -11.59
C GLN A 30 19.32 2.34 -10.40
N ALA A 31 20.26 2.85 -9.60
CA ALA A 31 20.74 2.12 -8.43
C ALA A 31 19.63 1.95 -7.36
N LEU A 32 18.83 3.00 -7.14
CA LEU A 32 17.70 2.98 -6.21
C LEU A 32 16.57 2.06 -6.69
N GLU A 33 16.25 2.07 -7.97
CA GLU A 33 15.26 1.18 -8.59
C GLU A 33 15.66 -0.28 -8.40
N GLN A 34 16.90 -0.65 -8.76
CA GLN A 34 17.37 -2.03 -8.61
C GLN A 34 17.35 -2.54 -7.17
N LEU A 35 17.69 -1.68 -6.20
CA LEU A 35 17.64 -2.02 -4.78
C LEU A 35 16.18 -2.14 -4.29
N SER A 36 15.31 -1.25 -4.74
CA SER A 36 13.87 -1.27 -4.44
C SER A 36 13.22 -2.53 -5.00
N ASP A 37 13.48 -2.88 -6.26
CA ASP A 37 12.95 -4.09 -6.90
C ASP A 37 13.38 -5.36 -6.16
N GLN A 38 14.65 -5.44 -5.74
CA GLN A 38 15.17 -6.56 -4.96
C GLN A 38 14.48 -6.68 -3.59
N ALA A 39 14.17 -5.56 -2.95
CA ALA A 39 13.47 -5.54 -1.67
C ALA A 39 11.99 -5.93 -1.85
N LEU A 40 11.32 -5.35 -2.85
CA LEU A 40 9.90 -5.57 -3.15
C LEU A 40 9.61 -7.00 -3.64
N ALA A 41 10.52 -7.62 -4.39
CA ALA A 41 10.36 -8.99 -4.86
C ALA A 41 10.26 -10.02 -3.72
N ARG A 42 10.72 -9.66 -2.52
CA ARG A 42 10.65 -10.51 -1.32
C ARG A 42 9.39 -10.30 -0.50
N GLN A 43 8.61 -9.25 -0.79
CA GLN A 43 7.39 -8.94 -0.04
C GLN A 43 6.19 -9.70 -0.60
N PRO A 44 5.46 -10.46 0.23
CA PRO A 44 4.29 -11.23 -0.22
C PRO A 44 3.11 -10.33 -0.60
N VAL A 45 3.07 -9.11 -0.05
CA VAL A 45 2.10 -8.08 -0.36
C VAL A 45 2.82 -6.76 -0.65
N ARG A 46 2.40 -6.06 -1.71
CA ARG A 46 2.99 -4.78 -2.10
C ARG A 46 2.03 -3.96 -2.95
N VAL A 47 2.33 -2.68 -3.14
CA VAL A 47 1.60 -1.80 -4.05
C VAL A 47 2.51 -1.43 -5.21
N ILE A 48 2.00 -1.53 -6.44
CA ILE A 48 2.61 -0.93 -7.62
C ILE A 48 1.96 0.43 -7.82
N CYS A 49 2.77 1.49 -7.85
CA CYS A 49 2.32 2.86 -7.97
C CYS A 49 3.28 3.72 -8.80
N GLY A 50 2.78 4.86 -9.28
CA GLY A 50 3.57 5.89 -9.94
C GLY A 50 4.32 6.79 -8.96
N ASP A 51 4.77 7.94 -9.46
CA ASP A 51 5.41 9.00 -8.66
C ASP A 51 4.42 9.82 -7.82
N ASP A 52 3.13 9.54 -7.94
CA ASP A 52 2.02 10.22 -7.30
C ASP A 52 1.51 9.55 -6.04
N VAL A 53 1.91 8.32 -5.78
CA VAL A 53 1.47 7.53 -4.62
C VAL A 53 2.68 6.93 -3.92
N GLN A 54 2.66 7.00 -2.60
CA GLN A 54 3.60 6.27 -1.76
C GLN A 54 2.86 5.38 -0.79
N TYR A 55 3.55 4.34 -0.35
CA TYR A 55 3.04 3.46 0.67
C TYR A 55 4.14 2.92 1.57
N THR A 56 3.73 2.44 2.72
CA THR A 56 4.57 1.67 3.64
C THR A 56 3.83 0.43 4.10
N VAL A 57 4.56 -0.61 4.50
CA VAL A 57 4.01 -1.88 4.97
C VAL A 57 4.52 -2.15 6.38
N PHE A 58 3.61 -2.42 7.30
CA PHE A 58 3.90 -2.86 8.66
C PHE A 58 3.40 -4.28 8.88
N GLU A 59 4.33 -5.21 9.07
CA GLU A 59 4.01 -6.57 9.52
C GLU A 59 3.56 -6.52 10.99
N GLN A 60 2.44 -7.18 11.28
CA GLN A 60 1.84 -7.25 12.61
C GLN A 60 2.21 -8.58 13.30
N PRO A 61 2.14 -8.65 14.64
CA PRO A 61 2.42 -9.89 15.38
C PRO A 61 1.53 -11.09 15.02
N ASP A 62 0.34 -10.84 14.45
CA ASP A 62 -0.59 -11.87 14.00
C ASP A 62 -0.33 -12.34 12.54
N GLY A 63 0.74 -11.83 11.92
CA GLY A 63 1.13 -12.13 10.53
C GLY A 63 0.34 -11.36 9.48
N SER A 64 -0.59 -10.49 9.88
CA SER A 64 -1.20 -9.54 8.95
C SER A 64 -0.22 -8.44 8.55
N HIS A 65 -0.46 -7.84 7.39
CA HIS A 65 0.32 -6.74 6.86
C HIS A 65 -0.60 -5.52 6.73
N HIS A 66 -0.21 -4.43 7.38
CA HIS A 66 -0.92 -3.16 7.30
C HIS A 66 -0.19 -2.23 6.31
N LEU A 67 -0.83 -1.96 5.18
CA LEU A 67 -0.32 -1.03 4.18
C LEU A 67 -1.00 0.32 4.36
N TYR A 68 -0.20 1.38 4.52
CA TYR A 68 -0.70 2.75 4.52
C TYR A 68 -0.33 3.40 3.20
N VAL A 69 -1.33 3.83 2.44
CA VAL A 69 -1.20 4.34 1.07
C VAL A 69 -1.69 5.78 1.01
N LEU A 70 -0.90 6.66 0.39
CA LEU A 70 -1.08 8.10 0.38
C LEU A 70 -0.76 8.66 -1.01
N ALA A 71 -1.59 9.59 -1.50
CA ALA A 71 -1.22 10.45 -2.61
C ALA A 71 -0.22 11.52 -2.16
N VAL A 72 0.96 11.59 -2.77
CA VAL A 72 2.08 12.48 -2.36
C VAL A 72 2.33 13.63 -3.33
N ASP A 73 1.62 13.66 -4.45
CA ASP A 73 1.72 14.65 -5.51
C ASP A 73 0.88 15.90 -5.22
N TRP A 74 1.18 16.57 -4.10
CA TRP A 74 0.51 17.81 -3.67
C TRP A 74 0.56 18.96 -4.69
N PHE A 75 1.42 18.85 -5.69
CA PHE A 75 1.57 19.81 -6.79
C PHE A 75 0.68 19.51 -8.01
N ARG A 76 -0.06 18.39 -8.02
CA ARG A 76 -1.05 18.05 -9.07
C ARG A 76 -2.47 18.38 -8.61
N ALA A 77 -3.41 18.39 -9.56
CA ALA A 77 -4.82 18.69 -9.28
C ALA A 77 -5.38 17.75 -8.19
N PRO A 78 -5.92 18.28 -7.08
CA PRO A 78 -6.39 17.44 -5.97
C PRO A 78 -7.63 16.61 -6.32
N GLU A 79 -8.41 17.01 -7.32
CA GLU A 79 -9.64 16.34 -7.73
C GLU A 79 -9.38 15.04 -8.51
N ALA A 80 -8.19 14.86 -9.07
CA ALA A 80 -7.84 13.66 -9.82
C ALA A 80 -7.66 12.46 -8.88
N LEU A 81 -8.23 11.30 -9.22
CA LEU A 81 -7.93 10.07 -8.50
C LEU A 81 -6.56 9.54 -8.91
N ARG A 82 -5.78 9.07 -7.94
CA ARG A 82 -4.51 8.39 -8.20
C ARG A 82 -4.78 6.91 -8.36
N ASN A 83 -4.02 6.26 -9.22
CA ASN A 83 -4.19 4.84 -9.52
C ASN A 83 -3.03 4.05 -8.94
N ALA A 84 -3.35 2.94 -8.28
CA ALA A 84 -2.37 2.02 -7.74
C ALA A 84 -2.87 0.58 -7.90
N THR A 85 -1.97 -0.40 -7.77
CA THR A 85 -2.33 -1.82 -7.87
C THR A 85 -1.79 -2.57 -6.67
N LEU A 86 -2.68 -3.15 -5.88
CA LEU A 86 -2.32 -4.07 -4.82
C LEU A 86 -1.92 -5.42 -5.42
N ILE A 87 -0.74 -5.89 -5.08
CA ILE A 87 -0.28 -7.26 -5.38
C ILE A 87 -0.47 -8.09 -4.14
N LEU A 88 -1.35 -9.09 -4.22
CA LEU A 88 -1.71 -9.97 -3.12
C LEU A 88 -1.74 -11.41 -3.60
N GLY A 89 -0.91 -12.27 -3.00
CA GLY A 89 -0.84 -13.70 -3.33
C GLY A 89 -0.72 -14.03 -4.82
N GLY A 90 0.00 -13.18 -5.57
CA GLY A 90 0.23 -13.31 -7.01
C GLY A 90 -0.82 -12.66 -7.91
N HIS A 91 -1.92 -12.16 -7.34
CA HIS A 91 -2.99 -11.47 -8.06
C HIS A 91 -2.80 -9.96 -8.03
N GLN A 92 -3.35 -9.28 -9.04
CA GLN A 92 -3.31 -7.82 -9.18
C GLN A 92 -4.70 -7.25 -8.94
N HIS A 93 -4.81 -6.30 -8.02
CA HIS A 93 -6.07 -5.65 -7.64
C HIS A 93 -5.92 -4.14 -7.80
N PRO A 94 -6.41 -3.55 -8.91
CA PRO A 94 -6.35 -2.11 -9.09
C PRO A 94 -7.25 -1.41 -8.07
N PHE A 95 -6.79 -0.27 -7.55
CA PHE A 95 -7.57 0.61 -6.69
C PHE A 95 -7.22 2.06 -6.96
N THR A 96 -8.11 2.94 -6.52
CA THR A 96 -7.95 4.38 -6.62
C THR A 96 -7.96 5.01 -5.24
N LEU A 97 -7.20 6.08 -5.07
CA LEU A 97 -7.26 6.91 -3.86
C LEU A 97 -7.39 8.40 -4.21
N PRO A 98 -8.21 9.15 -3.47
CA PRO A 98 -8.27 10.59 -3.60
C PRO A 98 -7.06 11.26 -2.93
N PHE A 99 -6.81 12.51 -3.29
CA PHE A 99 -5.80 13.32 -2.59
C PHE A 99 -6.26 13.65 -1.16
N GLY A 100 -5.31 13.68 -0.22
CA GLY A 100 -5.58 14.04 1.18
C GLY A 100 -6.23 12.94 2.02
N VAL A 101 -6.38 11.73 1.48
CA VAL A 101 -6.90 10.56 2.21
C VAL A 101 -5.81 9.51 2.32
N MET A 102 -5.57 9.01 3.53
CA MET A 102 -4.71 7.87 3.76
C MET A 102 -5.54 6.59 3.82
N LEU A 103 -5.30 5.67 2.88
CA LEU A 103 -5.94 4.35 2.92
C LEU A 103 -5.11 3.40 3.78
N LYS A 104 -5.76 2.72 4.73
CA LYS A 104 -5.19 1.57 5.44
C LYS A 104 -5.74 0.27 4.84
N ILE A 105 -4.88 -0.49 4.17
CA ILE A 105 -5.17 -1.82 3.65
C ILE A 105 -4.63 -2.84 4.64
N VAL A 106 -5.53 -3.67 5.18
CA VAL A 106 -5.15 -4.82 5.99
C VAL A 106 -5.13 -6.04 5.08
N ALA A 107 -4.03 -6.79 5.06
CA ALA A 107 -3.86 -7.97 4.22
C ALA A 107 -3.30 -9.16 5.00
N GLN A 108 -3.81 -10.37 4.73
CA GLN A 108 -3.31 -11.61 5.32
C GLN A 108 -3.53 -12.76 4.34
N GLY A 109 -2.46 -13.41 3.89
CA GLY A 109 -2.55 -14.48 2.88
C GLY A 109 -3.14 -13.98 1.56
N GLN A 110 -4.32 -14.48 1.20
CA GLN A 110 -5.09 -14.10 0.00
C GLN A 110 -6.24 -13.12 0.30
N LEU A 111 -6.29 -12.63 1.54
CA LEU A 111 -7.33 -11.75 2.03
C LEU A 111 -6.81 -10.32 2.13
N ALA A 112 -7.65 -9.36 1.74
CA ALA A 112 -7.39 -7.96 2.06
C ALA A 112 -8.69 -7.20 2.24
N ALA A 113 -8.67 -6.14 3.04
CA ALA A 113 -9.78 -5.19 3.11
C ALA A 113 -9.29 -3.79 3.47
N TRP A 114 -10.03 -2.78 3.00
CA TRP A 114 -9.82 -1.37 3.33
C TRP A 114 -11.13 -0.59 3.17
N ALA A 115 -11.22 0.55 3.85
CA ALA A 115 -12.25 1.54 3.58
C ALA A 115 -11.77 2.51 2.50
N ASP A 116 -12.68 2.97 1.63
CA ASP A 116 -12.38 4.01 0.62
C ASP A 116 -12.29 5.44 1.24
N SER A 117 -12.34 5.56 2.58
CA SER A 117 -12.25 6.81 3.33
C SER A 117 -11.63 6.59 4.72
N GLU A 118 -11.32 7.68 5.43
CA GLU A 118 -10.81 7.64 6.81
C GLU A 118 -11.92 7.49 7.87
N GLU A 119 -13.19 7.40 7.44
CA GLU A 119 -14.35 7.28 8.33
C GLU A 119 -14.56 5.85 8.83
N ALA A 120 -13.81 4.88 8.30
CA ALA A 120 -13.82 3.50 8.76
C ALA A 120 -12.42 2.87 8.70
N ASP A 121 -12.18 1.90 9.57
CA ASP A 121 -10.96 1.11 9.62
C ASP A 121 -11.29 -0.38 9.67
N VAL A 122 -10.44 -1.19 9.06
CA VAL A 122 -10.45 -2.65 9.18
C VAL A 122 -9.59 -3.02 10.38
N LEU A 123 -10.21 -3.67 11.36
CA LEU A 123 -9.55 -4.08 12.60
C LEU A 123 -8.94 -5.47 12.47
N LYS A 124 -9.61 -6.37 11.75
CA LYS A 124 -9.24 -7.79 11.66
C LYS A 124 -9.78 -8.45 10.41
N LEU A 125 -9.03 -9.43 9.89
CA LEU A 125 -9.48 -10.41 8.89
C LEU A 125 -9.66 -11.78 9.56
N SER A 126 -10.65 -12.57 9.11
CA SER A 126 -10.84 -13.97 9.48
C SER A 126 -11.38 -14.77 8.31
N ASP A 127 -11.42 -16.10 8.40
CA ASP A 127 -11.94 -16.93 7.31
C ASP A 127 -13.42 -16.69 7.02
N GLU A 128 -14.18 -16.18 8.00
CA GLU A 128 -15.61 -15.88 7.88
C GLU A 128 -15.88 -14.47 7.32
N GLY A 129 -14.92 -13.54 7.43
CA GLY A 129 -15.11 -12.16 7.01
C GLY A 129 -14.12 -11.16 7.62
N ILE A 130 -14.61 -9.96 7.87
CA ILE A 130 -13.82 -8.85 8.42
C ILE A 130 -14.54 -8.20 9.60
N THR A 131 -13.76 -7.66 10.52
CA THR A 131 -14.26 -6.75 11.55
C THR A 131 -13.88 -5.33 11.17
N VAL A 132 -14.86 -4.45 11.10
CA VAL A 132 -14.67 -3.03 10.79
C VAL A 132 -15.17 -2.15 11.92
N GLN A 133 -14.56 -0.98 12.05
CA GLN A 133 -15.00 0.09 12.93
C GLN A 133 -15.15 1.38 12.14
N GLY A 134 -16.13 2.22 12.46
CA GLY A 134 -16.28 3.50 11.77
C GLY A 134 -17.41 4.38 12.27
N THR A 135 -17.69 5.42 11.50
CA THR A 135 -18.78 6.37 11.71
C THR A 135 -19.52 6.64 10.40
N GLY A 136 -20.80 7.01 10.49
CA GLY A 136 -21.63 7.30 9.32
C GLY A 136 -21.73 6.11 8.37
N LYS A 137 -21.56 6.38 7.07
CA LYS A 137 -21.55 5.35 6.02
C LYS A 137 -20.19 5.30 5.36
N ALA A 138 -19.60 4.11 5.27
CA ALA A 138 -18.36 3.89 4.56
C ALA A 138 -18.50 2.78 3.52
N THR A 139 -17.73 2.89 2.44
CA THR A 139 -17.57 1.81 1.47
C THR A 139 -16.34 1.00 1.84
N ILE A 140 -16.54 -0.29 2.09
CA ILE A 140 -15.48 -1.25 2.38
C ILE A 140 -15.21 -2.09 1.14
N ARG A 141 -13.95 -2.12 0.73
CA ARG A 141 -13.40 -2.98 -0.32
C ARG A 141 -12.81 -4.20 0.33
N MET A 142 -13.05 -5.36 -0.26
CA MET A 142 -12.58 -6.64 0.25
C MET A 142 -12.05 -7.48 -0.91
N ILE A 143 -10.99 -8.22 -0.68
CA ILE A 143 -10.45 -9.24 -1.58
C ILE A 143 -10.54 -10.58 -0.85
N HIS A 144 -11.19 -11.55 -1.50
CA HIS A 144 -11.29 -12.93 -1.03
C HIS A 144 -11.17 -13.88 -2.23
N ASP A 145 -10.27 -14.86 -2.16
CA ASP A 145 -9.98 -15.82 -3.25
C ASP A 145 -9.74 -15.14 -4.61
N GLY A 146 -8.99 -14.04 -4.61
CA GLY A 146 -8.69 -13.25 -5.81
C GLY A 146 -9.89 -12.47 -6.39
N ARG A 147 -11.03 -12.44 -5.71
CA ARG A 147 -12.22 -11.69 -6.12
C ARG A 147 -12.34 -10.41 -5.32
N ALA A 148 -12.62 -9.30 -6.01
CA ALA A 148 -12.94 -8.03 -5.38
C ALA A 148 -14.43 -7.96 -5.05
N ILE A 149 -14.72 -7.57 -3.82
CA ILE A 149 -16.07 -7.40 -3.27
C ILE A 149 -16.14 -5.99 -2.68
N GLN A 150 -17.31 -5.37 -2.78
CA GLN A 150 -17.57 -4.06 -2.21
C GLN A 150 -18.85 -4.10 -1.38
N LYS A 151 -18.80 -3.56 -0.17
CA LYS A 151 -19.97 -3.44 0.72
C LYS A 151 -20.06 -2.04 1.29
N VAL A 152 -21.28 -1.51 1.39
CA VAL A 152 -21.55 -0.25 2.09
C VAL A 152 -22.01 -0.60 3.48
N VAL A 153 -21.37 0.00 4.49
CA VAL A 153 -21.61 -0.27 5.91
C VAL A 153 -22.13 1.00 6.55
N ASP A 154 -23.22 0.88 7.30
CA ASP A 154 -23.82 1.98 8.05
C ASP A 154 -23.56 1.78 9.54
N PHE A 155 -22.70 2.61 10.10
CA PHE A 155 -22.26 2.56 11.50
C PHE A 155 -23.23 3.26 12.46
N ALA A 156 -24.40 3.74 12.00
CA ALA A 156 -25.37 4.42 12.86
C ALA A 156 -25.92 3.52 13.99
N GLN A 157 -26.03 2.21 13.76
CA GLN A 157 -26.56 1.26 14.75
C GLN A 157 -25.48 0.66 15.65
N ALA A 158 -24.29 0.42 15.09
CA ALA A 158 -23.16 -0.12 15.82
C ALA A 158 -21.85 0.42 15.22
N PRO A 159 -20.94 0.97 16.06
CA PRO A 159 -19.66 1.52 15.59
C PRO A 159 -18.68 0.43 15.17
N VAL A 160 -18.88 -0.82 15.59
CA VAL A 160 -18.09 -2.00 15.21
C VAL A 160 -19.03 -3.05 14.64
N GLN A 161 -18.69 -3.61 13.48
CA GLN A 161 -19.51 -4.59 12.77
C GLN A 161 -18.66 -5.70 12.17
N GLU A 162 -19.22 -6.91 12.12
CA GLU A 162 -18.69 -8.05 11.39
C GLU A 162 -19.36 -8.14 10.02
N ILE A 163 -18.55 -8.34 8.99
CA ILE A 163 -19.00 -8.38 7.60
C ILE A 163 -18.44 -9.63 6.97
N GLY A 164 -19.30 -10.55 6.55
CA GLY A 164 -18.86 -11.73 5.80
C GLY A 164 -18.25 -11.35 4.45
N TRP A 165 -17.59 -12.29 3.78
CA TRP A 165 -17.08 -12.07 2.41
C TRP A 165 -18.20 -11.71 1.43
#